data_AF-A0A2P5BD26-F1
#
_entry.id   AF-A0A2P5BD26-F1
#
_cell.length_a   1.000
_cell.length_b   1.000
_cell.length_c   1.000
_cell.angle_alpha   90.00
_cell.angle_beta   90.00
_cell.angle_gamma   90.00
#
_symmetry.space_group_name_H-M   'P 1'
#
loop_
_entity.id
_entity.type
_entity.pdbx_description
1 polymer ?
#
loop_
_entity_poly.entity_id
_entity_poly.type
_entity_poly.pdbx_seq_one_letter_code
_entity_poly.pdbx_strand_id
1 'polypeptide(L)'
;MEEKKIPVVDFSKEELKPGTASWVSSREAVCHALEDYGCFVATLVSDQAYLELRSSLFEALNKLFDFPKEIKAQNTYDKPFRGYHSPNSVHEGLGIDNPTNPEQTQNFAKLFWPSGNNDFSETACWYAKMVVGLDQMVTRMIFEHYGVDIKDVSLTLDPLIML
;
A
#
# COMPACT_ATOMS: atom_id res chain seq x y z
N MET A 1 23.02 -10.68 23.84
CA MET A 1 21.78 -9.94 23.51
C MET A 1 20.99 -10.83 22.57
N GLU A 2 19.79 -11.21 22.97
CA GLU A 2 18.90 -11.99 22.11
C GLU A 2 18.40 -11.09 20.98
N GLU A 3 18.46 -11.60 19.75
CA GLU A 3 18.07 -10.84 18.56
C GLU A 3 16.54 -10.70 18.55
N LYS A 4 16.04 -9.49 18.79
CA LYS A 4 14.59 -9.22 18.79
C LYS A 4 14.05 -9.39 17.36
N LYS A 5 13.25 -10.44 17.13
CA LYS A 5 12.59 -10.66 15.85
C LYS A 5 11.40 -9.72 15.69
N ILE A 6 11.23 -9.14 14.49
CA ILE A 6 10.08 -8.29 14.18
C ILE A 6 8.79 -9.12 14.36
N PRO A 7 7.78 -8.61 15.09
CA PRO A 7 6.51 -9.30 15.27
C PRO A 7 5.82 -9.56 13.94
N VAL A 8 5.14 -10.71 13.84
CA VAL A 8 4.34 -11.09 12.66
C VAL A 8 2.87 -11.09 13.06
N VAL A 9 2.03 -10.41 12.28
CA VAL A 9 0.58 -10.34 12.48
C VAL A 9 -0.12 -10.93 11.26
N ASP A 10 -1.03 -11.87 11.51
CA ASP A 10 -1.73 -12.60 10.46
C ASP A 10 -3.10 -12.00 10.14
N PHE A 11 -3.18 -11.39 8.96
CA PHE A 11 -4.37 -10.76 8.40
C PHE A 11 -5.08 -11.65 7.37
N SER A 12 -4.61 -12.88 7.15
CA SER A 12 -5.23 -13.81 6.18
C SER A 12 -6.50 -14.49 6.69
N LYS A 13 -6.83 -14.31 7.98
CA LYS A 13 -7.95 -14.99 8.64
C LYS A 13 -9.30 -14.40 8.19
N GLU A 14 -10.15 -15.22 7.57
CA GLU A 14 -11.49 -14.81 7.11
C GLU A 14 -12.40 -14.25 8.23
N GLU A 15 -12.14 -14.65 9.48
CA GLU A 15 -12.89 -14.21 10.66
C GLU A 15 -12.33 -12.92 11.31
N LEU A 16 -11.35 -12.25 10.68
CA LEU A 16 -10.78 -11.02 11.20
C LEU A 16 -11.75 -9.85 11.01
N LYS A 17 -12.77 -9.79 11.86
CA LYS A 17 -13.86 -8.80 11.81
C LYS A 17 -14.02 -8.11 13.17
N PRO A 18 -14.36 -6.82 13.20
CA PRO A 18 -14.58 -6.10 14.44
C PRO A 18 -15.54 -6.84 15.39
N GLY A 19 -15.13 -6.97 16.64
CA GLY A 19 -15.89 -7.66 17.70
C GLY A 19 -15.62 -9.16 17.82
N THR A 20 -14.82 -9.77 16.95
CA THR A 20 -14.41 -11.18 17.11
C THR A 20 -13.20 -11.32 18.03
N ALA A 21 -12.97 -12.53 18.57
CA ALA A 21 -11.77 -12.79 19.38
C ALA A 21 -10.47 -12.65 18.57
N SER A 22 -10.48 -13.05 17.30
CA SER A 22 -9.34 -12.88 16.39
C SER A 22 -9.03 -11.40 16.14
N TRP A 23 -10.05 -10.55 16.08
CA TRP A 23 -9.88 -9.10 15.97
C TRP A 23 -9.24 -8.50 17.21
N VAL A 24 -9.76 -8.83 18.41
CA VAL A 24 -9.20 -8.32 19.68
C VAL A 24 -7.72 -8.73 19.82
N SER A 25 -7.41 -10.00 19.55
CA SER A 25 -6.03 -10.50 19.63
C SER A 25 -5.10 -9.86 18.58
N SER A 26 -5.56 -9.69 17.34
CA SER A 26 -4.74 -9.06 16.30
C SER A 26 -4.52 -7.58 16.57
N ARG A 27 -5.53 -6.88 17.08
CA ARG A 27 -5.43 -5.48 17.51
C ARG A 27 -4.37 -5.30 18.59
N GLU A 28 -4.38 -6.14 19.62
CA GLU A 28 -3.36 -6.11 20.68
C GLU A 28 -1.96 -6.39 20.12
N ALA A 29 -1.84 -7.38 19.23
CA ALA A 29 -0.56 -7.70 18.59
C ALA A 29 -0.03 -6.53 17.74
N VAL A 30 -0.91 -5.86 16.97
CA VAL A 30 -0.56 -4.67 16.18
C VAL A 30 -0.07 -3.55 17.09
N CYS A 31 -0.82 -3.21 18.13
CA CYS A 31 -0.48 -2.07 18.99
C CYS A 31 0.82 -2.32 19.74
N HIS A 32 0.99 -3.48 20.36
CA HIS A 32 2.25 -3.83 21.03
C HIS A 32 3.44 -3.85 20.06
N ALA A 33 3.25 -4.35 18.83
CA ALA A 33 4.33 -4.32 17.85
C ALA A 33 4.72 -2.90 17.44
N LEU A 34 3.74 -2.01 17.26
CA LEU A 34 4.02 -0.60 16.96
C LEU A 34 4.66 0.12 18.14
N GLU A 35 4.25 -0.17 19.38
CA GLU A 35 4.81 0.42 20.60
C GLU A 35 6.26 -0.04 20.85
N ASP A 36 6.52 -1.35 20.74
CA ASP A 36 7.81 -1.93 21.10
C ASP A 36 8.84 -1.90 19.95
N TYR A 37 8.39 -1.93 18.70
CA TYR A 37 9.23 -2.08 17.50
C TYR A 37 9.04 -0.99 16.46
N GLY A 38 7.97 -0.19 16.54
CA GLY A 38 7.59 0.76 15.50
C GLY A 38 7.11 0.12 14.19
N CYS A 39 7.05 -1.21 14.10
CA CYS A 39 6.68 -1.95 12.90
C CYS A 39 6.29 -3.41 13.19
N PHE A 40 5.66 -4.05 12.21
CA PHE A 40 5.39 -5.49 12.18
C PHE A 40 5.39 -6.00 10.74
N VAL A 41 5.50 -7.31 10.58
CA VAL A 41 5.29 -8.00 9.30
C VAL A 41 3.83 -8.44 9.22
N ALA A 42 3.09 -7.96 8.23
CA ALA A 42 1.75 -8.44 7.93
C ALA A 42 1.81 -9.66 7.01
N THR A 43 1.14 -10.77 7.39
CA THR A 43 0.87 -11.87 6.46
C THR A 43 -0.53 -11.74 5.90
N LEU A 44 -0.64 -11.82 4.57
CA LEU A 44 -1.89 -11.74 3.81
C LEU A 44 -2.18 -13.10 3.16
N VAL A 45 -3.42 -13.27 2.68
CA VAL A 45 -3.78 -14.43 1.85
C VAL A 45 -2.78 -14.54 0.70
N SER A 46 -2.06 -15.66 0.66
CA SER A 46 -0.99 -15.94 -0.30
C SER A 46 -1.37 -17.14 -1.16
N ASP A 47 -2.55 -17.08 -1.76
CA ASP A 47 -2.96 -18.10 -2.72
C ASP A 47 -2.20 -17.95 -4.05
N GLN A 48 -2.41 -18.92 -4.95
CA GLN A 48 -1.73 -18.94 -6.24
C GLN A 48 -2.04 -17.69 -7.08
N ALA A 49 -3.28 -17.19 -7.02
CA ALA A 49 -3.70 -16.01 -7.77
C ALA A 49 -2.99 -14.74 -7.27
N TYR A 50 -2.85 -14.59 -5.95
CA TYR A 50 -2.07 -13.52 -5.32
C TYR A 50 -0.61 -13.53 -5.79
N LEU A 51 0.02 -14.72 -5.79
CA LEU A 51 1.43 -14.86 -6.16
C LEU A 51 1.67 -14.52 -7.63
N GLU A 52 0.77 -14.94 -8.53
CA GLU A 52 0.82 -14.61 -9.96
C GLU A 52 0.66 -13.11 -10.19
N LEU A 53 -0.31 -12.48 -9.52
CA LEU A 53 -0.55 -11.05 -9.62
C LEU A 53 0.63 -10.22 -9.09
N ARG A 54 1.21 -10.65 -7.96
CA ARG A 54 2.43 -10.05 -7.40
C ARG A 54 3.60 -10.15 -8.38
N SER A 55 3.80 -11.30 -9.00
CA SER A 55 4.86 -11.49 -10.00
C SER A 55 4.66 -10.58 -11.22
N SER A 56 3.43 -10.50 -11.74
CA SER A 56 3.06 -9.62 -12.85
C SER A 56 3.33 -8.15 -12.52
N LEU A 57 2.97 -7.72 -11.31
CA LEU A 57 3.24 -6.36 -10.84
C LEU A 57 4.74 -6.05 -10.85
N PHE A 58 5.58 -6.92 -10.28
CA PHE A 58 7.03 -6.70 -10.23
C PHE A 58 7.66 -6.69 -11.63
N GLU A 59 7.21 -7.55 -12.54
CA GLU A 59 7.67 -7.53 -13.93
C GLU A 59 7.28 -6.22 -14.63
N ALA A 60 6.06 -5.74 -14.42
CA ALA A 60 5.60 -4.49 -15.00
C ALA A 60 6.32 -3.27 -14.39
N LEU A 61 6.66 -3.30 -13.10
CA LEU A 61 7.49 -2.27 -12.46
C LEU A 61 8.91 -2.25 -13.03
N ASN A 62 9.52 -3.40 -13.30
CA ASN A 62 10.83 -3.43 -13.97
C ASN A 62 10.77 -2.73 -15.33
N LYS A 63 9.77 -3.07 -16.16
CA LYS A 63 9.55 -2.42 -17.45
C LYS A 63 9.29 -0.91 -17.30
N LEU A 64 8.60 -0.49 -16.25
CA LEU A 64 8.29 0.90 -15.94
C LEU A 64 9.57 1.72 -15.70
N PHE A 65 10.53 1.17 -14.95
CA PHE A 65 11.79 1.85 -14.66
C PHE A 65 12.79 1.83 -15.83
N ASP A 66 12.66 0.87 -16.76
CA ASP A 66 13.44 0.81 -18.01
C ASP A 66 13.08 1.91 -19.02
N PHE A 67 11.95 2.62 -18.85
CA PHE A 67 11.60 3.74 -19.72
C PHE A 67 12.59 4.91 -19.61
N PRO A 68 12.79 5.68 -20.69
CA PRO A 68 13.61 6.88 -20.67
C PRO A 68 13.18 7.87 -19.58
N LYS A 69 14.15 8.57 -19.00
CA LYS A 69 13.91 9.58 -17.95
C LYS A 69 12.92 10.65 -18.39
N GLU A 70 12.93 11.01 -19.67
CA GLU A 70 12.07 12.03 -20.27
C GLU A 70 10.60 11.62 -20.22
N ILE A 71 10.31 10.32 -20.31
CA ILE A 71 8.94 9.79 -20.18
C ILE A 71 8.55 9.74 -18.70
N LYS A 72 9.44 9.21 -17.83
CA LYS A 72 9.23 9.18 -16.38
C LYS A 72 8.96 10.59 -15.81
N ALA A 73 9.68 11.60 -16.28
CA ALA A 73 9.51 12.99 -15.86
C ALA A 73 8.16 13.63 -16.24
N GLN A 74 7.35 13.00 -17.10
CA GLN A 74 5.97 13.42 -17.38
C GLN A 74 5.00 13.00 -16.26
N ASN A 75 5.42 12.11 -15.35
CA ASN A 75 4.67 11.81 -14.14
C ASN A 75 4.80 12.99 -13.16
N THR A 76 3.89 13.95 -13.28
CA THR A 76 3.85 15.15 -12.45
C THR A 76 2.49 15.29 -11.78
N TYR A 77 2.48 15.80 -10.54
CA TYR A 77 1.26 16.13 -9.81
C TYR A 77 1.40 17.50 -9.15
N ASP A 78 0.28 18.17 -8.93
CA ASP A 78 0.23 19.48 -8.27
C ASP A 78 0.77 19.44 -6.83
N LYS A 79 0.59 18.29 -6.15
CA LYS A 79 1.12 18.06 -4.82
C LYS A 79 2.61 17.66 -4.90
N PRO A 80 3.50 18.28 -4.12
CA PRO A 80 4.92 17.96 -4.13
C PRO A 80 5.15 16.50 -3.72
N PHE A 81 6.23 15.91 -4.25
CA PHE A 81 6.68 14.54 -3.97
C PHE A 81 5.73 13.41 -4.40
N ARG A 82 4.67 13.69 -5.18
CA ARG A 82 3.76 12.66 -5.69
C ARG A 82 4.07 12.16 -7.10
N GLY A 83 4.91 12.89 -7.82
CA GLY A 83 5.32 12.56 -9.18
C GLY A 83 6.63 11.78 -9.22
N TYR A 84 7.27 11.79 -10.39
CA TYR A 84 8.61 11.25 -10.57
C TYR A 84 9.63 12.02 -9.73
N HIS A 85 10.43 11.30 -8.96
CA HIS A 85 11.55 11.86 -8.22
C HIS A 85 12.80 11.01 -8.41
N SER A 86 13.92 11.65 -8.72
CA SER A 86 15.23 11.01 -8.77
C SER A 86 16.23 11.93 -8.06
N PRO A 87 16.33 11.84 -6.72
CA PRO A 87 17.19 12.71 -5.93
C PRO A 87 18.69 12.45 -6.19
N ASN A 88 19.05 11.26 -6.67
CA ASN A 88 20.41 10.88 -7.02
C ASN A 88 20.42 9.75 -8.08
N SER A 89 21.60 9.29 -8.50
CA SER A 89 21.75 8.27 -9.53
C SER A 89 21.45 6.83 -9.08
N VAL A 90 21.20 6.60 -7.79
CA VAL A 90 20.96 5.25 -7.24
C VAL A 90 19.51 5.03 -6.82
N HIS A 91 18.69 6.10 -6.80
CA HIS A 91 17.30 6.05 -6.39
C HIS A 91 16.44 6.85 -7.36
N GLU A 92 15.37 6.23 -7.83
CA GLU A 92 14.26 6.90 -8.47
C GLU A 92 12.93 6.33 -8.00
N GLY A 93 11.88 7.14 -8.06
CA GLY A 93 10.53 6.74 -7.68
C GLY A 93 9.49 7.41 -8.57
N LEU A 94 8.33 6.77 -8.62
CA LEU A 94 7.15 7.19 -9.37
C LEU A 94 5.96 7.07 -8.44
N GLY A 95 5.02 8.02 -8.54
CA GLY A 95 3.78 7.97 -7.78
C GLY A 95 2.56 7.89 -8.70
N ILE A 96 1.50 7.30 -8.16
CA ILE A 96 0.16 7.30 -8.75
C ILE A 96 -0.76 7.95 -7.73
N ASP A 97 -1.27 9.14 -8.03
CA ASP A 97 -2.26 9.79 -7.16
C ASP A 97 -3.62 9.09 -7.28
N ASN A 98 -4.30 8.90 -6.15
CA ASN A 98 -5.56 8.17 -6.04
C ASN A 98 -5.55 6.79 -6.76
N PRO A 99 -4.59 5.91 -6.42
CA PRO A 99 -4.34 4.67 -7.18
C PRO A 99 -5.46 3.63 -7.05
N THR A 100 -6.42 3.84 -6.13
CA THR A 100 -7.62 3.00 -6.02
C THR A 100 -8.70 3.33 -7.06
N ASN A 101 -8.56 4.44 -7.79
CA ASN A 101 -9.40 4.80 -8.92
C ASN A 101 -8.82 4.21 -10.23
N PRO A 102 -9.54 3.31 -10.92
CA PRO A 102 -9.08 2.72 -12.19
C PRO A 102 -8.73 3.75 -13.27
N GLU A 103 -9.42 4.88 -13.32
CA GLU A 103 -9.12 5.94 -14.29
C GLU A 103 -7.73 6.54 -14.04
N GLN A 104 -7.34 6.68 -12.78
CA GLN A 104 -6.05 7.28 -12.42
C GLN A 104 -4.89 6.34 -12.74
N THR A 105 -5.04 5.04 -12.51
CA THR A 105 -4.02 4.05 -12.91
C THR A 105 -3.93 3.90 -14.42
N GLN A 106 -5.05 4.04 -15.15
CA GLN A 106 -5.05 4.09 -16.62
C GLN A 106 -4.37 5.36 -17.16
N ASN A 107 -4.65 6.53 -16.57
CA ASN A 107 -4.01 7.78 -16.96
C ASN A 107 -2.51 7.75 -16.72
N PHE A 108 -2.08 7.19 -15.59
CA PHE A 108 -0.66 6.93 -15.33
C PHE A 108 -0.06 6.00 -16.39
N ALA A 109 -0.72 4.87 -16.70
CA ALA A 109 -0.22 3.91 -17.69
C ALA A 109 -0.04 4.54 -19.07
N LYS A 110 -0.93 5.47 -19.46
CA LYS A 110 -0.86 6.18 -20.75
C LYS A 110 0.37 7.07 -20.92
N LEU A 111 1.03 7.47 -19.82
CA LEU A 111 2.31 8.20 -19.89
C LEU A 111 3.41 7.33 -20.52
N PHE A 112 3.39 6.03 -20.23
CA PHE A 112 4.43 5.07 -20.63
C PHE A 112 4.02 4.28 -21.88
N TRP A 113 2.75 3.91 -21.95
CA TRP A 113 2.16 3.18 -23.06
C TRP A 113 1.02 4.02 -23.65
N PRO A 114 1.27 4.81 -24.73
CA PRO A 114 0.25 5.71 -25.28
C PRO A 114 -1.05 5.02 -25.72
N SER A 115 -0.99 3.74 -26.09
CA SER A 115 -2.16 2.89 -26.39
C SER A 115 -2.85 2.31 -25.15
N GLY A 116 -2.35 2.61 -23.95
CA GLY A 116 -2.76 2.01 -22.69
C GLY A 116 -1.99 0.73 -22.35
N ASN A 117 -2.13 0.29 -21.10
CA ASN A 117 -1.65 -1.00 -20.60
C ASN A 117 -2.61 -1.47 -19.51
N ASN A 118 -3.65 -2.23 -19.91
CA ASN A 118 -4.72 -2.66 -19.02
C ASN A 118 -4.17 -3.55 -17.90
N ASP A 119 -3.35 -4.53 -18.25
CA ASP A 119 -2.73 -5.45 -17.29
C ASP A 119 -2.01 -4.71 -16.16
N PHE A 120 -1.19 -3.70 -16.50
CA PHE A 120 -0.55 -2.85 -15.50
C PHE A 120 -1.57 -2.06 -14.68
N SER A 121 -2.49 -1.36 -15.35
CA SER A 121 -3.42 -0.44 -14.68
C SER A 121 -4.38 -1.15 -13.72
N GLU A 122 -4.84 -2.35 -14.08
CA GLU A 122 -5.71 -3.19 -13.27
C GLU A 122 -4.95 -3.77 -12.09
N THR A 123 -3.74 -4.30 -12.34
CA THR A 123 -2.87 -4.85 -11.29
C THR A 123 -2.48 -3.78 -10.26
N ALA A 124 -2.09 -2.59 -10.72
CA ALA A 124 -1.75 -1.46 -9.83
C ALA A 124 -2.96 -1.01 -9.01
N CYS A 125 -4.14 -0.90 -9.62
CA CYS A 125 -5.38 -0.52 -8.94
C CYS A 125 -5.77 -1.54 -7.87
N TRP A 126 -5.70 -2.83 -8.22
CA TRP A 126 -5.97 -3.91 -7.28
C TRP A 126 -5.01 -3.88 -6.10
N TYR A 127 -3.70 -3.74 -6.36
CA TYR A 127 -2.69 -3.72 -5.30
C TYR A 127 -2.90 -2.53 -4.37
N ALA A 128 -3.17 -1.35 -4.92
CA ALA A 128 -3.49 -0.15 -4.15
C ALA A 128 -4.72 -0.34 -3.25
N LYS A 129 -5.80 -0.94 -3.76
CA LYS A 129 -7.00 -1.23 -2.94
C LYS A 129 -6.68 -2.18 -1.79
N MET A 130 -5.85 -3.18 -2.05
CA MET A 130 -5.45 -4.15 -1.03
C MET A 130 -4.62 -3.48 0.08
N VAL A 131 -3.64 -2.65 -0.27
CA VAL A 131 -2.82 -1.89 0.70
C VAL A 131 -3.66 -0.89 1.49
N VAL A 132 -4.54 -0.13 0.83
CA VAL A 132 -5.45 0.82 1.50
C VAL A 132 -6.40 0.10 2.45
N GLY A 133 -6.91 -1.09 2.08
CA GLY A 133 -7.74 -1.90 2.96
C GLY A 133 -7.01 -2.36 4.22
N LEU A 134 -5.73 -2.76 4.08
CA LEU A 134 -4.88 -3.12 5.22
C LEU A 134 -4.61 -1.91 6.12
N ASP A 135 -4.25 -0.75 5.54
CA ASP A 135 -4.02 0.49 6.27
C ASP A 135 -5.26 0.93 7.08
N GLN A 136 -6.44 0.91 6.45
CA GLN A 136 -7.70 1.21 7.13
C GLN A 136 -7.99 0.26 8.28
N MET A 137 -7.71 -1.03 8.11
CA MET A 137 -7.90 -2.04 9.14
C MET A 137 -6.94 -1.85 10.32
N VAL A 138 -5.65 -1.61 10.05
CA VAL A 138 -4.63 -1.34 11.06
C VAL A 138 -4.92 -0.04 11.81
N THR A 139 -5.25 1.03 11.08
CA THR A 139 -5.69 2.30 11.65
C THR A 139 -6.86 2.06 12.60
N ARG A 140 -7.90 1.35 12.15
CA ARG A 140 -9.04 1.01 12.99
C ARG A 140 -8.65 0.25 14.27
N MET A 141 -7.75 -0.73 14.16
CA MET A 141 -7.24 -1.45 15.33
C MET A 141 -6.58 -0.50 16.34
N ILE A 142 -5.73 0.42 15.88
CA ILE A 142 -5.05 1.40 16.73
C ILE A 142 -6.06 2.29 17.46
N PHE A 143 -7.01 2.88 16.73
CA PHE A 143 -8.01 3.77 17.34
C PHE A 143 -8.88 3.04 18.37
N GLU A 144 -9.34 1.82 18.04
CA GLU A 144 -10.11 0.99 18.98
C GLU A 144 -9.30 0.56 20.21
N HIS A 145 -7.97 0.38 20.09
CA HIS A 145 -7.11 0.01 21.21
C HIS A 145 -6.99 1.14 22.23
N TYR A 146 -6.88 2.38 21.76
CA TYR A 146 -6.80 3.57 22.62
C TYR A 146 -8.18 4.17 22.98
N GLY A 147 -9.28 3.51 22.61
CA GLY A 147 -10.63 3.92 22.98
C GLY A 147 -11.14 5.17 22.26
N VAL A 148 -10.63 5.47 21.06
CA VAL A 148 -11.03 6.62 20.24
C VAL A 148 -12.02 6.18 19.16
N ASP A 149 -13.10 6.94 18.94
CA ASP A 149 -14.11 6.64 17.91
C ASP A 149 -13.59 7.03 16.51
N ILE A 150 -13.71 6.10 15.55
CA ILE A 150 -13.32 6.28 14.14
C ILE A 150 -14.07 7.42 13.46
N LYS A 151 -15.29 7.76 13.93
CA LYS A 151 -16.06 8.87 13.37
C LYS A 151 -15.32 10.22 13.47
N ASP A 152 -14.36 10.33 14.39
CA ASP A 152 -13.55 11.53 14.60
C ASP A 152 -12.31 11.57 13.65
N VAL A 153 -11.99 10.46 12.98
CA VAL A 153 -10.74 10.25 12.22
C VAL A 153 -10.93 10.41 10.71
N SER A 154 -12.09 10.07 10.17
CA SER A 154 -12.40 10.23 8.74
C SER A 154 -12.37 11.69 8.26
N LEU A 155 -12.29 12.64 9.21
CA LEU A 155 -12.17 14.07 8.96
C LEU A 155 -10.72 14.59 8.95
N THR A 156 -9.73 13.79 9.37
CA THR A 156 -8.38 14.31 9.70
C THR A 156 -7.21 13.63 8.99
N LEU A 157 -7.36 12.41 8.48
CA LEU A 157 -6.26 11.72 7.79
C LEU A 157 -6.49 11.71 6.28
N ASP A 158 -5.69 12.49 5.54
CA ASP A 158 -5.50 12.28 4.09
C ASP A 158 -4.84 10.89 3.96
N PRO A 159 -5.49 9.90 3.30
CA PRO A 159 -4.93 8.54 3.13
C PRO A 159 -3.56 8.52 2.47
N LEU A 160 -3.14 9.65 1.89
CA LEU A 160 -1.91 9.84 1.14
C LEU A 160 -0.77 10.46 1.97
N ILE A 161 -0.88 10.54 3.31
CA ILE A 161 0.26 10.90 4.19
C ILE A 161 1.14 9.68 4.53
N MET A 162 0.68 8.46 4.23
CA MET A 162 1.38 7.22 4.59
C MET A 162 1.98 6.45 3.39
N LEU A 163 1.98 7.01 2.17
CA LEU A 163 2.65 6.44 0.99
C LEU A 163 3.50 7.50 0.28
#